data_AF-A0A183FP82-F1
#
_entry.id   AF-A0A183FP82-F1
#
_cell.length_a   1.000
_cell.length_b   1.000
_cell.length_c   1.000
_cell.angle_alpha   90.00
_cell.angle_beta   90.00
_cell.angle_gamma   90.00
#
_symmetry.space_group_name_H-M   'P 1'
#
loop_
_entity.id
_entity.type
_entity.pdbx_description
1 polymer ?
#
loop_
_entity_poly.entity_id
_entity_poly.type
_entity_poly.pdbx_seq_one_letter_code
_entity_poly.pdbx_strand_id
1 'polypeptide(L)'
;MSSWDCYHYPLSNFDNPGKARRYQPPPPQLLRIRRSAANERERRRMNTLNVAYDKLRTVLPEMDSGRRLSKYETLQMAQQYIACLKEILGDNDDSDEKQTPEKQLRN
;
A
#
# COMPACT_ATOMS: atom_id res chain seq x y z
N MET A 1 -22.06 15.13 -2.18
CA MET A 1 -22.55 13.75 -2.29
C MET A 1 -21.71 12.86 -1.39
N SER A 2 -22.30 12.31 -0.33
CA SER A 2 -21.58 11.61 0.74
C SER A 2 -21.30 10.15 0.37
N SER A 3 -20.04 9.72 0.52
CA SER A 3 -19.52 8.39 0.16
C SER A 3 -20.04 7.21 1.04
N TRP A 4 -21.20 7.38 1.69
CA TRP A 4 -21.79 6.40 2.62
C TRP A 4 -23.07 5.73 2.09
N ASP A 5 -23.62 6.18 0.96
CA ASP A 5 -24.89 5.70 0.40
C ASP A 5 -24.82 4.32 -0.30
N CYS A 6 -23.76 3.53 -0.06
CA CYS A 6 -23.64 2.17 -0.60
C CYS A 6 -24.24 1.09 0.32
N TYR A 7 -24.79 1.49 1.49
CA TYR A 7 -25.28 0.56 2.51
C TYR A 7 -26.66 0.96 3.06
N HIS A 8 -27.69 1.08 2.20
CA HIS A 8 -29.05 1.07 2.72
C HIS A 8 -29.46 -0.38 3.01
N TYR A 9 -29.20 -0.84 4.23
CA TYR A 9 -29.65 -2.14 4.73
C TYR A 9 -31.12 -2.05 5.15
N PRO A 10 -31.99 -2.98 4.73
CA PRO A 10 -33.28 -3.13 5.37
C PRO A 10 -33.06 -3.64 6.80
N LEU A 11 -33.42 -2.83 7.78
CA LEU A 11 -33.52 -3.24 9.18
C LEU A 11 -34.63 -4.29 9.29
N SER A 12 -34.25 -5.56 9.35
CA SER A 12 -35.19 -6.66 9.58
C SER A 12 -35.84 -6.50 10.96
N ASN A 13 -37.17 -6.38 10.96
CA ASN A 13 -38.12 -6.26 12.07
C ASN A 13 -37.59 -6.65 13.46
N PHE A 14 -37.56 -5.66 14.36
CA PHE A 14 -37.32 -5.81 15.79
C PHE A 14 -38.61 -6.18 16.52
N ASP A 15 -39.11 -7.40 16.34
CA ASP A 15 -40.21 -7.91 17.19
C ASP A 15 -40.11 -9.43 17.37
N ASN A 16 -39.11 -9.91 18.14
CA ASN A 16 -39.20 -11.21 18.83
C ASN A 16 -38.12 -11.38 19.93
N PRO A 17 -38.47 -11.24 21.23
CA PRO A 17 -37.54 -11.47 22.32
C PRO A 17 -37.60 -12.94 22.75
N GLY A 18 -36.91 -13.84 22.04
CA GLY A 18 -36.95 -15.26 22.41
C GLY A 18 -35.93 -16.21 21.79
N LYS A 19 -35.03 -15.74 20.92
CA LYS A 19 -34.02 -16.61 20.30
C LYS A 19 -32.66 -15.96 20.42
N ALA A 20 -31.83 -16.47 21.32
CA ALA A 20 -30.40 -16.22 21.34
C ALA A 20 -29.90 -16.28 19.89
N ARG A 21 -29.34 -15.16 19.41
CA ARG A 21 -28.99 -14.98 18.00
C ARG A 21 -27.92 -16.00 17.63
N ARG A 22 -28.33 -17.17 17.14
CA ARG A 22 -27.46 -18.08 16.40
C ARG A 22 -26.83 -17.23 15.29
N TYR A 23 -25.49 -17.19 15.23
CA TYR A 23 -24.78 -16.51 14.14
C TYR A 23 -25.26 -17.12 12.82
N GLN A 24 -26.12 -16.40 12.11
CA GLN A 24 -26.50 -16.74 10.76
C GLN A 24 -25.47 -16.08 9.84
N PRO A 25 -24.73 -16.85 9.03
CA PRO A 25 -23.78 -16.27 8.10
C PRO A 25 -24.53 -15.34 7.13
N PRO A 26 -23.97 -14.16 6.80
CA PRO A 26 -24.61 -13.22 5.89
C PRO A 26 -24.90 -13.87 4.52
N PRO A 27 -25.99 -13.48 3.83
CA PRO A 27 -26.29 -13.97 2.49
C PRO A 27 -25.08 -13.84 1.53
N PRO A 28 -24.84 -14.82 0.65
CA PRO A 28 -23.67 -14.80 -0.25
C PRO A 28 -23.54 -13.53 -1.10
N GLN A 29 -24.66 -12.96 -1.55
CA GLN A 29 -24.70 -11.71 -2.31
C GLN A 29 -24.11 -10.54 -1.51
N LEU A 30 -24.44 -10.46 -0.23
CA LEU A 30 -23.95 -9.41 0.64
C LEU A 30 -22.45 -9.55 0.93
N LEU A 31 -21.97 -10.79 1.08
CA LEU A 31 -20.54 -11.06 1.19
C LEU A 31 -19.79 -10.62 -0.08
N ARG A 32 -20.37 -10.86 -1.26
CA ARG A 32 -19.80 -10.39 -2.54
C ARG A 32 -19.70 -8.87 -2.61
N ILE A 33 -20.76 -8.15 -2.20
CA ILE A 33 -20.78 -6.69 -2.17
C ILE A 33 -19.72 -6.16 -1.20
N ARG A 34 -19.66 -6.69 0.03
CA ARG A 34 -18.65 -6.30 1.03
C ARG A 34 -17.23 -6.52 0.52
N ARG A 35 -16.97 -7.66 -0.13
CA ARG A 35 -15.67 -7.96 -0.75
C ARG A 35 -15.34 -6.98 -1.87
N SER A 36 -16.30 -6.68 -2.75
CA SER A 36 -16.10 -5.70 -3.83
C SER A 36 -15.75 -4.31 -3.27
N ALA A 37 -16.49 -3.85 -2.26
CA ALA A 37 -16.21 -2.58 -1.59
C ALA A 37 -14.83 -2.57 -0.91
N ALA A 38 -14.40 -3.69 -0.32
CA ALA A 38 -13.06 -3.81 0.25
C ALA A 38 -11.96 -3.75 -0.82
N ASN A 39 -12.12 -4.48 -1.93
CA ASN A 39 -11.18 -4.48 -3.04
C ASN A 39 -11.01 -3.08 -3.65
N GLU A 40 -12.11 -2.34 -3.77
CA GLU A 40 -12.08 -0.98 -4.31
C GLU A 40 -11.34 -0.01 -3.38
N ARG A 41 -11.50 -0.13 -2.06
CA ARG A 41 -10.73 0.67 -1.10
C ARG A 41 -9.23 0.38 -1.20
N GLU A 42 -8.84 -0.88 -1.29
CA GLU A 42 -7.42 -1.24 -1.43
C GLU A 42 -6.85 -0.76 -2.76
N ARG A 43 -7.61 -0.83 -3.86
CA ARG A 43 -7.21 -0.25 -5.15
C ARG A 43 -6.90 1.23 -5.02
N ARG A 44 -7.76 2.00 -4.35
CA ARG A 44 -7.55 3.45 -4.12
C ARG A 44 -6.30 3.71 -3.28
N ARG A 45 -6.10 2.97 -2.19
CA ARG A 45 -4.88 3.05 -1.38
C ARG A 45 -3.64 2.79 -2.22
N MET A 46 -3.67 1.73 -3.04
CA MET A 46 -2.55 1.36 -3.90
C MET A 46 -2.28 2.40 -4.99
N ASN A 47 -3.32 3.02 -5.55
CA ASN A 47 -3.17 4.13 -6.49
C ASN A 47 -2.43 5.31 -5.85
N THR A 48 -2.77 5.69 -4.62
CA THR A 48 -2.05 6.75 -3.89
C THR A 48 -0.56 6.42 -3.73
N LEU A 49 -0.24 5.16 -3.40
CA LEU A 49 1.16 4.72 -3.31
C LEU A 49 1.86 4.78 -4.67
N ASN A 50 1.20 4.34 -5.74
CA ASN A 50 1.77 4.38 -7.09
C ASN A 50 2.06 5.82 -7.54
N VAL A 51 1.18 6.77 -7.22
CA VAL A 51 1.41 8.20 -7.48
C VAL A 51 2.64 8.71 -6.74
N ALA A 52 2.85 8.30 -5.49
CA ALA A 52 4.07 8.66 -4.74
C ALA A 52 5.34 8.08 -5.38
N TYR A 53 5.28 6.82 -5.85
CA TYR A 53 6.38 6.20 -6.60
C TYR A 53 6.67 6.95 -7.91
N ASP A 54 5.65 7.41 -8.62
CA ASP A 54 5.83 8.16 -9.86
C ASP A 54 6.47 9.53 -9.59
N LYS A 55 6.04 10.23 -8.54
CA LYS A 55 6.70 11.46 -8.09
C LYS A 55 8.17 11.24 -7.74
N LEU A 56 8.49 10.14 -7.04
CA LEU A 56 9.88 9.80 -6.73
C LEU A 56 10.68 9.60 -8.02
N ARG A 57 10.14 8.92 -9.04
CA ARG A 57 10.84 8.74 -10.33
C ARG A 57 11.17 10.05 -11.04
N THR A 58 10.34 11.09 -10.89
CA THR A 58 10.59 12.39 -11.55
C THR A 58 11.78 13.16 -10.98
N VAL A 59 12.23 12.82 -9.78
CA VAL A 59 13.39 13.47 -9.13
C VAL A 59 14.64 12.61 -9.16
N LEU A 60 14.54 11.36 -9.64
CA LEU A 60 15.70 10.50 -9.84
C LEU A 60 16.42 10.91 -11.13
N PRO A 61 17.75 10.79 -11.18
CA PRO A 61 18.49 11.05 -12.41
C PRO A 61 17.97 10.14 -13.52
N GLU A 62 17.51 10.73 -14.62
CA GLU A 62 16.93 10.00 -15.73
C GLU A 62 18.00 9.08 -16.34
N MET A 63 17.76 7.78 -16.33
CA MET A 63 18.51 6.88 -17.20
C MET A 63 17.95 7.06 -18.61
N ASP A 64 18.77 7.53 -19.55
CA ASP A 64 18.50 7.88 -20.97
C ASP A 64 17.63 6.90 -21.80
N SER A 65 17.20 5.78 -21.23
CA SER A 65 16.42 4.73 -21.86
C SER A 65 14.91 4.97 -21.94
N GLY A 66 14.37 6.05 -21.34
CA GLY A 66 12.92 6.31 -21.30
C GLY A 66 12.09 5.21 -20.59
N ARG A 67 12.76 4.24 -19.97
CA ARG A 67 12.14 3.08 -19.31
C ARG A 67 11.70 3.45 -17.90
N ARG A 68 10.46 3.10 -17.55
CA ARG A 68 9.95 3.24 -16.18
C ARG A 68 10.58 2.20 -15.25
N LEU A 69 11.26 2.66 -14.21
CA LEU A 69 11.89 1.81 -13.20
C LEU A 69 10.85 0.99 -12.41
N SER A 70 11.16 -0.27 -12.12
CA SER A 70 10.38 -1.08 -11.17
C SER A 70 10.41 -0.48 -9.76
N LYS A 71 9.54 -0.94 -8.86
CA LYS A 71 9.49 -0.44 -7.47
C LYS A 71 10.81 -0.64 -6.74
N TYR A 72 11.45 -1.80 -6.91
CA TYR A 72 12.73 -2.11 -6.29
C TYR A 72 13.83 -1.21 -6.85
N GLU A 73 13.96 -1.13 -8.19
CA GLU A 73 14.94 -0.26 -8.84
C GLU A 73 14.76 1.21 -8.42
N THR A 74 13.51 1.69 -8.31
CA THR A 74 13.21 3.06 -7.88
C THR A 74 13.72 3.34 -6.46
N LEU A 75 13.53 2.40 -5.53
CA LEU A 75 14.01 2.56 -4.15
C LEU A 75 15.53 2.48 -4.06
N GLN A 76 16.13 1.53 -4.77
CA GLN A 76 17.58 1.36 -4.80
C GLN A 76 18.28 2.60 -5.37
N MET A 77 17.76 3.15 -6.48
CA MET A 77 18.27 4.39 -7.05
C MET A 77 18.09 5.58 -6.13
N ALA A 78 16.95 5.70 -5.44
CA ALA A 78 16.74 6.78 -4.48
C ALA A 78 17.78 6.76 -3.36
N GLN A 79 18.09 5.59 -2.81
CA GLN A 79 19.12 5.44 -1.78
C GLN A 79 20.50 5.86 -2.29
N GLN A 80 20.90 5.37 -3.47
CA GLN A 80 22.18 5.73 -4.10
C GLN A 80 22.27 7.21 -4.42
N TYR A 81 21.18 7.81 -4.91
CA TYR A 81 21.16 9.21 -5.28
C TYR A 81 21.28 10.12 -4.06
N ILE A 82 20.58 9.81 -2.96
CA ILE A 82 20.75 10.53 -1.69
C ILE A 82 22.19 10.43 -1.19
N ALA A 83 22.81 9.23 -1.23
CA ALA A 83 24.20 9.05 -0.81
C ALA A 83 25.18 9.88 -1.64
N CYS A 84 25.05 9.84 -2.97
CA CYS A 84 25.89 10.63 -3.87
C CYS A 84 25.73 12.15 -3.64
N LEU A 85 24.50 12.64 -3.42
CA LEU A 85 24.27 14.05 -3.10
C LEU A 85 24.92 14.45 -1.76
N LYS A 86 24.89 13.58 -0.75
CA LYS A 86 25.57 13.82 0.53
C LYS A 86 27.09 13.91 0.37
N GLU A 87 27.69 13.01 -0.40
CA GLU A 87 29.12 13.03 -0.73
C GLU A 87 29.51 14.34 -1.44
N ILE A 88 28.71 14.78 -2.41
CA ILE A 88 28.93 16.05 -3.15
C ILE A 88 28.84 17.25 -2.21
N LEU A 89 27.94 17.23 -1.24
CA LEU A 89 27.76 18.31 -0.26
C LEU A 89 28.81 18.31 0.85
N GLY A 90 29.64 17.26 0.97
CA GLY A 90 30.68 17.14 1.99
C GLY A 90 30.17 16.72 3.37
N ASP A 91 28.91 16.31 3.49
CA ASP A 91 28.30 15.80 4.73
C ASP A 91 28.70 14.33 4.95
N ASN A 92 29.97 14.08 5.20
CA ASN A 92 30.45 12.79 5.73
C ASN A 92 30.27 12.79 7.25
N ASP A 93 29.02 12.70 7.70
CA ASP A 93 28.76 12.31 9.09
C ASP A 93 28.79 10.77 9.12
N ASP A 94 29.95 10.23 9.50
CA ASP A 94 30.31 8.81 9.59
C ASP A 94 29.36 8.03 10.52
N SER A 95 28.16 7.71 10.07
CA SER A 95 27.19 6.90 10.82
C SER A 95 26.16 6.23 9.91
N ASP A 96 26.58 5.37 8.98
CA ASP A 96 25.69 4.33 8.47
C ASP A 96 26.48 3.03 8.21
N GLU A 97 27.01 2.48 9.30
CA GLU A 97 27.33 1.05 9.37
C GLU A 97 26.01 0.27 9.31
N LYS A 98 25.54 0.00 8.10
CA LYS A 98 24.56 -1.07 7.86
C LYS A 98 25.14 -2.08 6.91
N GLN A 99 25.91 -2.96 7.53
CA GLN A 99 26.10 -4.37 7.21
C GLN A 99 25.02 -4.89 6.24
N THR A 100 25.44 -5.21 5.01
CA THR A 100 24.71 -6.05 4.05
C THR A 100 24.50 -7.47 4.61
N PRO A 101 23.56 -8.25 4.03
CA PRO A 101 22.86 -9.32 4.73
C PRO A 101 23.67 -10.62 4.78
N GLU A 102 24.12 -11.02 5.97
CA GLU A 102 24.37 -12.42 6.28
C GLU A 102 23.24 -12.97 7.15
N LYS A 103 22.27 -13.63 6.52
CA LYS A 103 21.70 -14.83 7.13
C LYS A 103 21.91 -15.98 6.17
N GLN A 104 23.02 -16.64 6.44
CA GLN A 104 23.43 -17.94 5.94
C GLN A 104 22.26 -18.93 5.92
N LEU A 105 22.28 -19.73 4.85
CA LEU A 105 21.67 -21.03 4.77
C LEU A 105 22.00 -21.83 6.04
N ARG A 106 20.98 -22.23 6.83
CA ARG A 106 21.15 -23.36 7.75
C ARG A 106 19.82 -24.10 8.01
N ASN A 107 19.80 -25.31 7.46
CA ASN A 107 19.00 -26.51 7.74
C ASN A 107 17.48 -26.42 7.59
#